data_AF-A0A4Z1IRM1-F1
#
_entry.id   AF-A0A4Z1IRM1-F1
#
_cell.length_a   1.000
_cell.length_b   1.000
_cell.length_c   1.000
_cell.angle_alpha   90.00
_cell.angle_beta   90.00
_cell.angle_gamma   90.00
#
_symmetry.space_group_name_H-M   'P 1'
#
loop_
_entity.id
_entity.type
_entity.pdbx_description
1 polymer ?
#
loop_
_entity_poly.entity_id
_entity_poly.type
_entity_poly.pdbx_seq_one_letter_code
_entity_poly.pdbx_strand_id
1 'polypeptide(L)'
;MASASSHRKAINTMTITKKTLLRKLAASKVNFYRHSLKPILQAVYALYQIGYLKPGMLLDPVLVNIIAGWWKMSAAELRETVRNEELIRDSEGLTRMDCINLLLQDVSVLEISAAVKLNSQVIDLLLSSVYADAILRNDDEIHFPGSPQSITLDDFTEGFPQSFKIMRSTREIAGILEKAPECLKLVKHLSENYGGYLIPANGKLRISGFPDSVRQFVVVQAPKQSSDASQKPNDEKTGPMVLFHGTSLAYLPSILLNGLEAKSEELYGKVSTFFMAEEPASSYHYVGHRAIDSMWKQDLNSYCGILLACELPQKRKPEWDYETHPDGEVKIGRPQPINIFGPEDTRFIKVRYAFILPDDVSSDYPLAPTLSTMKPLMLKAFKSKIFQEI
;
A
#
# COMPACT_ATOMS: atom_id res chain seq x y z
N MET A 1 -6.28 -7.58 28.20
CA MET A 1 -7.65 -7.63 28.74
C MET A 1 -8.61 -7.31 27.62
N ALA A 2 -9.40 -8.30 27.19
CA ALA A 2 -10.27 -8.20 26.02
C ALA A 2 -11.41 -7.19 26.25
N SER A 3 -11.53 -6.23 25.34
CA SER A 3 -12.75 -5.43 25.18
C SER A 3 -13.84 -6.35 24.66
N ALA A 4 -14.71 -6.84 25.55
CA ALA A 4 -15.97 -7.46 25.17
C ALA A 4 -16.72 -6.50 24.25
N SER A 5 -16.82 -6.83 22.96
CA SER A 5 -17.63 -6.04 22.04
C SER A 5 -19.06 -6.06 22.59
N SER A 6 -19.54 -4.90 23.02
CA SER A 6 -20.94 -4.72 23.38
C SER A 6 -21.73 -4.93 22.10
N HIS A 7 -22.16 -6.16 21.85
CA HIS A 7 -23.20 -6.47 20.89
C HIS A 7 -24.47 -5.75 21.38
N ARG A 8 -24.58 -4.45 21.08
CA ARG A 8 -25.80 -3.69 21.24
C ARG A 8 -26.87 -4.51 20.56
N LYS A 9 -27.85 -5.02 21.31
CA LYS A 9 -29.04 -5.68 20.77
C LYS A 9 -29.54 -4.84 19.60
N ALA A 10 -29.33 -5.33 18.39
CA ALA A 10 -29.73 -4.61 17.19
C ALA A 10 -31.24 -4.39 17.30
N ILE A 11 -31.65 -3.13 17.28
CA ILE A 11 -33.06 -2.79 17.52
C ILE A 11 -33.83 -3.33 16.32
N ASN A 12 -34.81 -4.20 16.55
CA ASN A 12 -35.69 -4.66 15.48
C ASN A 12 -36.40 -3.45 14.85
N THR A 13 -35.95 -3.04 13.66
CA THR A 13 -36.42 -1.82 13.01
C THR A 13 -37.78 -1.99 12.31
N MET A 14 -38.33 -3.21 12.28
CA MET A 14 -39.60 -3.50 11.59
C MET A 14 -40.78 -2.74 12.20
N THR A 15 -40.82 -2.66 13.52
CA THR A 15 -41.90 -2.02 14.28
C THR A 15 -41.74 -0.49 14.37
N ILE A 16 -40.57 0.06 13.98
CA ILE A 16 -40.31 1.50 14.06
C ILE A 16 -41.14 2.23 12.98
N THR A 17 -41.85 3.29 13.37
CA THR A 17 -42.61 4.11 12.42
C THR A 17 -41.70 4.99 11.56
N LYS A 18 -42.18 5.41 10.38
CA LYS A 18 -41.44 6.36 9.50
C LYS A 18 -41.03 7.63 10.27
N LYS A 19 -41.94 8.19 11.07
CA LYS A 19 -41.69 9.39 11.88
C LYS A 19 -40.54 9.18 12.87
N THR A 20 -40.48 8.02 13.52
CA THR A 20 -39.40 7.70 14.47
C THR A 20 -38.07 7.46 13.76
N LEU A 21 -38.05 6.81 12.59
CA LEU A 21 -36.85 6.66 11.77
C LEU A 21 -36.27 8.01 11.34
N LEU A 22 -37.10 8.93 10.84
CA LEU A 22 -36.67 10.28 10.45
C LEU A 22 -36.01 11.03 11.60
N ARG A 23 -36.57 10.94 12.82
CA ARG A 23 -35.97 11.56 14.01
C ARG A 23 -34.62 10.94 14.37
N LYS A 24 -34.52 9.60 14.34
CA LYS A 24 -33.29 8.88 14.63
C LYS A 24 -32.18 9.17 13.62
N LEU A 25 -32.51 9.19 12.33
CA LEU A 25 -31.56 9.54 11.26
C LEU A 25 -31.13 11.02 11.29
N ALA A 26 -32.05 11.93 11.62
CA ALA A 26 -31.67 13.34 11.84
C ALA A 26 -30.71 13.49 13.02
N ALA A 27 -30.95 12.76 14.12
CA ALA A 27 -30.08 12.76 15.30
C ALA A 27 -28.70 12.14 15.02
N SER A 28 -28.61 11.15 14.11
CA SER A 28 -27.35 10.52 13.75
C SER A 28 -26.46 11.35 12.81
N LYS A 29 -26.96 12.48 12.28
CA LYS A 29 -26.25 13.35 11.31
C LYS A 29 -25.79 12.60 10.05
N VAL A 30 -26.47 11.51 9.71
CA VAL A 30 -26.24 10.76 8.47
C VAL A 30 -26.99 11.45 7.33
N ASN A 31 -26.44 11.40 6.12
CA ASN A 31 -27.13 11.92 4.93
C ASN A 31 -28.29 10.98 4.55
N PHE A 32 -29.51 11.51 4.43
CA PHE A 32 -30.66 10.76 3.93
C PHE A 32 -31.70 11.70 3.31
N TYR A 33 -32.49 11.17 2.37
CA TYR A 33 -33.59 11.91 1.79
C TYR A 33 -34.85 11.79 2.66
N ARG A 34 -35.33 12.92 3.21
CA ARG A 34 -36.46 12.96 4.16
C ARG A 34 -37.76 12.40 3.59
N HIS A 35 -37.95 12.48 2.28
CA HIS A 35 -39.16 11.99 1.61
C HIS A 35 -39.07 10.52 1.20
N SER A 36 -37.94 9.85 1.41
CA SER A 36 -37.77 8.42 1.12
C SER A 36 -38.84 7.55 1.76
N LEU A 37 -39.11 6.42 1.12
CA LEU A 37 -40.02 5.40 1.62
C LEU A 37 -39.49 4.78 2.92
N LYS A 38 -40.39 4.23 3.75
CA LYS A 38 -40.04 3.61 5.04
C LYS A 38 -38.91 2.55 4.89
N PRO A 39 -38.94 1.63 3.91
CA PRO A 39 -37.86 0.64 3.75
C PRO A 39 -36.49 1.24 3.44
N ILE A 40 -36.43 2.32 2.66
CA ILE A 40 -35.18 3.04 2.39
C ILE A 40 -34.64 3.66 3.67
N LEU A 41 -35.50 4.30 4.48
CA LEU A 41 -35.10 4.86 5.77
C LEU A 41 -34.65 3.77 6.75
N GLN A 42 -35.27 2.59 6.71
CA GLN A 42 -34.84 1.44 7.51
C GLN A 42 -33.46 0.93 7.08
N ALA A 43 -33.22 0.80 5.78
CA ALA A 43 -31.92 0.40 5.22
C ALA A 43 -30.81 1.37 5.64
N VAL A 44 -31.00 2.67 5.44
CA VAL A 44 -30.03 3.70 5.85
C VAL A 44 -29.78 3.66 7.36
N TYR A 45 -30.83 3.52 8.16
CA TYR A 45 -30.68 3.45 9.62
C TYR A 45 -29.97 2.18 10.07
N ALA A 46 -30.19 1.05 9.39
CA ALA A 46 -29.49 -0.20 9.68
C ALA A 46 -28.00 -0.12 9.35
N LEU A 47 -27.65 0.42 8.18
CA LEU A 47 -26.25 0.71 7.80
C LEU A 47 -25.54 1.62 8.81
N TYR A 48 -26.27 2.60 9.37
CA TYR A 48 -25.76 3.41 10.47
C TYR A 48 -25.61 2.62 11.78
N GLN A 49 -26.57 1.77 12.14
CA GLN A 49 -26.53 1.00 13.39
C GLN A 49 -25.34 0.03 13.46
N ILE A 50 -24.94 -0.54 12.31
CA ILE A 50 -23.78 -1.44 12.19
C ILE A 50 -22.47 -0.70 11.95
N GLY A 51 -22.49 0.63 11.89
CA GLY A 51 -21.30 1.46 11.75
C GLY A 51 -20.72 1.57 10.34
N TYR A 52 -21.36 0.96 9.33
CA TYR A 52 -20.96 1.10 7.93
C TYR A 52 -21.09 2.55 7.45
N LEU A 53 -22.19 3.20 7.82
CA LEU A 53 -22.47 4.58 7.42
C LEU A 53 -22.15 5.57 8.55
N LYS A 54 -21.16 6.45 8.34
CA LYS A 54 -20.75 7.49 9.28
C LYS A 54 -21.36 8.86 8.92
N PRO A 55 -21.45 9.81 9.88
CA PRO A 55 -21.88 11.18 9.58
C PRO A 55 -21.07 11.80 8.44
N GLY A 56 -21.77 12.44 7.49
CA GLY A 56 -21.15 13.07 6.32
C GLY A 56 -20.81 12.14 5.15
N MET A 57 -20.85 10.81 5.32
CA MET A 57 -20.63 9.88 4.21
C MET A 57 -21.77 9.97 3.18
N LEU A 58 -21.41 9.79 1.91
CA LEU A 58 -22.37 9.65 0.81
C LEU A 58 -22.99 8.24 0.87
N LEU A 59 -24.27 8.16 0.52
CA LEU A 59 -24.98 6.90 0.40
C LEU A 59 -24.65 6.24 -0.93
N ASP A 60 -24.33 4.94 -0.91
CA ASP A 60 -24.41 4.12 -2.12
C ASP A 60 -25.89 3.79 -2.40
N PRO A 61 -26.50 4.38 -3.44
CA PRO A 61 -27.90 4.15 -3.76
C PRO A 61 -28.19 2.69 -4.15
N VAL A 62 -27.23 1.96 -4.71
CA VAL A 62 -27.40 0.56 -5.12
C VAL A 62 -27.51 -0.31 -3.88
N LEU A 63 -26.53 -0.24 -2.98
CA LEU A 63 -26.54 -0.95 -1.70
C LEU A 63 -27.80 -0.63 -0.87
N VAL A 64 -28.16 0.67 -0.78
CA VAL A 64 -29.36 1.10 -0.05
C VAL A 64 -30.63 0.49 -0.66
N ASN A 65 -30.72 0.38 -1.99
CA ASN A 65 -31.88 -0.21 -2.65
C ASN A 65 -31.96 -1.73 -2.47
N ILE A 66 -30.83 -2.45 -2.52
CA ILE A 66 -30.77 -3.89 -2.22
C ILE A 66 -31.31 -4.15 -0.82
N ILE A 67 -30.73 -3.47 0.17
CA ILE A 67 -31.11 -3.58 1.58
C ILE A 67 -32.57 -3.15 1.77
N ALA A 68 -33.03 -2.08 1.15
CA ALA A 68 -34.43 -1.66 1.23
C ALA A 68 -35.39 -2.71 0.64
N GLY A 69 -34.98 -3.46 -0.37
CA GLY A 69 -35.69 -4.62 -0.89
C GLY A 69 -35.87 -5.70 0.17
N TRP A 70 -34.80 -6.03 0.90
CA TRP A 70 -34.81 -7.02 1.98
C TRP A 70 -35.74 -6.66 3.14
N TRP A 71 -35.97 -5.37 3.38
CA TRP A 71 -36.95 -4.91 4.38
C TRP A 71 -38.41 -5.10 3.96
N LYS A 72 -38.67 -5.26 2.66
CA LYS A 72 -40.01 -5.56 2.13
C LYS A 72 -40.28 -7.07 2.13
N MET A 73 -39.24 -7.89 2.08
CA MET A 73 -39.35 -9.34 2.09
C MET A 73 -39.80 -9.87 3.44
N SER A 74 -40.64 -10.90 3.42
CA SER A 74 -40.86 -11.79 4.56
C SER A 74 -39.56 -12.46 4.98
N ALA A 75 -39.54 -13.05 6.18
CA ALA A 75 -38.33 -13.75 6.65
C ALA A 75 -37.99 -14.96 5.77
N ALA A 76 -39.00 -15.63 5.19
CA ALA A 76 -38.80 -16.76 4.29
C ALA A 76 -38.21 -16.32 2.94
N GLU A 77 -38.76 -15.27 2.33
CA GLU A 77 -38.26 -14.72 1.05
C GLU A 77 -36.83 -14.21 1.18
N LEU A 78 -36.48 -13.56 2.30
CA LEU A 78 -35.12 -13.10 2.51
C LEU A 78 -34.14 -14.27 2.62
N ARG A 79 -34.48 -15.33 3.37
CA ARG A 79 -33.62 -16.52 3.48
C ARG A 79 -33.40 -17.17 2.12
N GLU A 80 -34.45 -17.28 1.33
CA GLU A 80 -34.37 -17.84 -0.02
C GLU A 80 -33.52 -16.98 -0.95
N THR A 81 -33.67 -15.66 -0.88
CA THR A 81 -32.85 -14.70 -1.66
C THR A 81 -31.38 -14.81 -1.29
N VAL A 82 -31.06 -14.79 0.00
CA VAL A 82 -29.68 -14.90 0.51
C VAL A 82 -29.04 -16.24 0.15
N ARG A 83 -29.83 -17.32 0.16
CA ARG A 83 -29.38 -18.65 -0.28
C ARG A 83 -29.09 -18.68 -1.78
N ASN A 84 -29.98 -18.11 -2.60
CA ASN A 84 -29.83 -18.07 -4.06
C ASN A 84 -28.68 -17.18 -4.52
N GLU A 85 -28.33 -16.16 -3.74
CA GLU A 85 -27.13 -15.33 -3.96
C GLU A 85 -25.85 -15.99 -3.43
N GLU A 86 -25.92 -17.23 -2.91
CA GLU A 86 -24.79 -17.99 -2.34
C GLU A 86 -24.06 -17.27 -1.19
N LEU A 87 -24.68 -16.26 -0.59
CA LEU A 87 -24.09 -15.49 0.51
C LEU A 87 -23.83 -16.36 1.76
N ILE A 88 -24.53 -17.50 1.91
CA ILE A 88 -24.39 -18.41 3.05
C ILE A 88 -24.83 -19.84 2.70
N ARG A 89 -24.13 -20.84 3.26
CA ARG A 89 -24.50 -22.27 3.17
C ARG A 89 -25.48 -22.74 4.24
N ASP A 90 -25.57 -22.03 5.38
CA ASP A 90 -26.46 -22.38 6.48
C ASP A 90 -27.28 -21.16 6.94
N SER A 91 -28.60 -21.22 6.72
CA SER A 91 -29.49 -20.05 6.78
C SER A 91 -30.42 -20.02 8.00
N GLU A 92 -30.33 -21.03 8.87
CA GLU A 92 -31.23 -21.13 10.03
C GLU A 92 -30.91 -20.10 11.10
N GLY A 93 -31.93 -19.40 11.60
CA GLY A 93 -31.81 -18.45 12.71
C GLY A 93 -31.26 -17.06 12.38
N LEU A 94 -30.88 -16.78 11.13
CA LEU A 94 -30.34 -15.47 10.76
C LEU A 94 -31.38 -14.35 10.87
N THR A 95 -30.97 -13.26 11.52
CA THR A 95 -31.72 -12.01 11.51
C THR A 95 -31.42 -11.23 10.23
N ARG A 96 -32.28 -10.26 9.89
CA ARG A 96 -32.01 -9.36 8.75
C ARG A 96 -30.71 -8.60 8.91
N MET A 97 -30.31 -8.30 10.15
CA MET A 97 -29.05 -7.61 10.43
C MET A 97 -27.86 -8.50 10.11
N ASP A 98 -27.96 -9.81 10.39
CA ASP A 98 -26.94 -10.78 10.02
C ASP A 98 -26.81 -10.86 8.50
N CYS A 99 -27.93 -10.93 7.77
CA CYS A 99 -27.91 -10.91 6.31
C CYS A 99 -27.19 -9.67 5.74
N ILE A 100 -27.41 -8.49 6.33
CA ILE A 100 -26.75 -7.25 5.87
C ILE A 100 -25.27 -7.27 6.19
N ASN A 101 -24.89 -7.73 7.39
CA ASN A 101 -23.48 -7.85 7.73
C ASN A 101 -22.76 -8.77 6.73
N LEU A 102 -23.41 -9.86 6.32
CA LEU A 102 -22.90 -10.77 5.30
C LEU A 102 -22.83 -10.12 3.91
N LEU A 103 -23.88 -9.40 3.49
CA LEU A 103 -23.84 -8.62 2.24
C LEU A 103 -22.68 -7.63 2.24
N LEU A 104 -22.46 -6.93 3.36
CA LEU A 104 -21.40 -5.95 3.47
C LEU A 104 -20.03 -6.58 3.53
N GLN A 105 -19.91 -7.78 4.11
CA GLN A 105 -18.68 -8.55 4.04
C GLN A 105 -18.38 -8.92 2.59
N ASP A 106 -19.34 -9.48 1.86
CA ASP A 106 -19.19 -9.84 0.46
C ASP A 106 -18.87 -8.62 -0.42
N VAL A 107 -19.62 -7.51 -0.27
CA VAL A 107 -19.34 -6.26 -0.96
C VAL A 107 -17.93 -5.75 -0.63
N SER A 108 -17.52 -5.76 0.64
CA SER A 108 -16.17 -5.33 1.03
C SER A 108 -15.09 -6.23 0.44
N VAL A 109 -15.30 -7.55 0.40
CA VAL A 109 -14.36 -8.50 -0.21
C VAL A 109 -14.27 -8.23 -1.71
N LEU A 110 -15.40 -8.04 -2.40
CA LEU A 110 -15.44 -7.76 -3.83
C LEU A 110 -14.79 -6.42 -4.17
N GLU A 111 -15.01 -5.37 -3.37
CA GLU A 111 -14.35 -4.07 -3.50
C GLU A 111 -12.83 -4.20 -3.35
N ILE A 112 -12.37 -4.90 -2.31
CA ILE A 112 -10.94 -5.17 -2.08
C ILE A 112 -10.39 -5.98 -3.25
N SER A 113 -11.08 -7.03 -3.68
CA SER A 113 -10.67 -7.89 -4.79
C SER A 113 -10.61 -7.12 -6.12
N ALA A 114 -11.52 -6.17 -6.33
CA ALA A 114 -11.49 -5.28 -7.48
C ALA A 114 -10.30 -4.31 -7.42
N ALA A 115 -9.99 -3.76 -6.24
CA ALA A 115 -8.82 -2.92 -6.01
C ALA A 115 -7.51 -3.70 -6.23
N VAL A 116 -7.42 -4.94 -5.73
CA VAL A 116 -6.30 -5.86 -5.98
C VAL A 116 -6.16 -6.11 -7.47
N LYS A 117 -7.24 -6.42 -8.17
CA LYS A 117 -7.19 -6.64 -9.62
C LYS A 117 -6.72 -5.41 -10.38
N LEU A 118 -7.22 -4.22 -10.02
CA LEU A 118 -6.88 -2.96 -10.69
C LEU A 118 -5.39 -2.62 -10.49
N ASN A 119 -4.85 -2.90 -9.31
CA ASN A 119 -3.49 -2.54 -8.91
C ASN A 119 -2.65 -3.77 -8.53
N SER A 120 -2.76 -4.87 -9.28
CA SER A 120 -2.19 -6.16 -8.90
C SER A 120 -0.69 -6.12 -8.68
N GLN A 121 0.05 -5.38 -9.51
CA GLN A 121 1.50 -5.21 -9.36
C GLN A 121 1.89 -4.44 -8.09
N VAL A 122 1.07 -3.49 -7.66
CA VAL A 122 1.35 -2.72 -6.43
C VAL A 122 1.04 -3.57 -5.21
N ILE A 123 -0.08 -4.29 -5.21
CA ILE A 123 -0.43 -5.19 -4.11
C ILE A 123 0.59 -6.34 -4.00
N ASP A 124 0.99 -6.92 -5.12
CA ASP A 124 2.07 -7.92 -5.18
C ASP A 124 3.35 -7.39 -4.54
N LEU A 125 3.81 -6.20 -4.95
CA LEU A 125 4.99 -5.57 -4.37
C LEU A 125 4.87 -5.33 -2.86
N LEU A 126 3.72 -4.83 -2.39
CA LEU A 126 3.50 -4.55 -0.97
C LEU A 126 3.44 -5.84 -0.14
N LEU A 127 2.79 -6.89 -0.65
CA LEU A 127 2.77 -8.22 -0.03
C LEU A 127 4.18 -8.82 0.03
N SER A 128 4.94 -8.77 -1.06
CA SER A 128 6.34 -9.19 -1.09
C SER A 128 7.20 -8.41 -0.08
N SER A 129 6.90 -7.13 0.12
CA SER A 129 7.66 -6.30 1.08
C SER A 129 7.42 -6.69 2.53
N VAL A 130 6.16 -6.91 2.94
CA VAL A 130 5.86 -7.31 4.33
C VAL A 130 6.32 -8.74 4.62
N TYR A 131 6.32 -9.62 3.62
CA TYR A 131 6.92 -10.95 3.74
C TYR A 131 8.44 -10.85 3.90
N ALA A 132 9.12 -10.10 3.03
CA ALA A 132 10.56 -9.88 3.10
C ALA A 132 10.99 -9.32 4.48
N ASP A 133 10.19 -8.42 5.04
CA ASP A 133 10.38 -7.85 6.36
C ASP A 133 10.25 -8.88 7.50
N ALA A 134 9.30 -9.82 7.43
CA ALA A 134 9.21 -10.93 8.37
C ALA A 134 10.44 -11.85 8.30
N ILE A 135 10.88 -12.20 7.08
CA ILE A 135 12.09 -13.02 6.89
C ILE A 135 13.34 -12.30 7.40
N LEU A 136 13.46 -10.98 7.15
CA LEU A 136 14.61 -10.19 7.64
C LEU A 136 14.73 -10.22 9.17
N ARG A 137 13.60 -10.18 9.86
CA ARG A 137 13.54 -10.27 11.32
C ARG A 137 13.73 -11.68 11.86
N ASN A 138 13.69 -12.69 10.99
CA ASN A 138 13.58 -14.10 11.38
C ASN A 138 12.38 -14.32 12.31
N ASP A 139 11.24 -13.74 11.93
CA ASP A 139 9.97 -13.75 12.64
C ASP A 139 8.98 -14.74 11.97
N ASP A 140 8.21 -15.47 12.75
CA ASP A 140 7.14 -16.36 12.25
C ASP A 140 5.83 -15.59 11.99
N GLU A 141 5.80 -14.30 12.29
CA GLU A 141 4.69 -13.40 12.03
C GLU A 141 5.02 -12.29 11.02
N ILE A 142 4.04 -11.97 10.18
CA ILE A 142 4.02 -10.79 9.31
C ILE A 142 3.23 -9.69 10.02
N HIS A 143 3.95 -8.67 10.47
CA HIS A 143 3.36 -7.47 11.08
C HIS A 143 2.77 -6.53 10.02
N PHE A 144 1.61 -5.97 10.32
CA PHE A 144 0.96 -4.99 9.46
C PHE A 144 1.70 -3.66 9.62
N PRO A 145 2.24 -3.05 8.56
CA PRO A 145 3.06 -1.85 8.69
C PRO A 145 2.31 -0.70 9.38
N GLY A 146 2.86 -0.23 10.51
CA GLY A 146 2.25 0.83 11.34
C GLY A 146 1.06 0.41 12.20
N SER A 147 0.82 -0.89 12.37
CA SER A 147 -0.30 -1.46 13.12
C SER A 147 0.19 -2.56 14.07
N PRO A 148 -0.46 -2.78 15.23
CA PRO A 148 -0.13 -3.89 16.13
C PRO A 148 -0.70 -5.24 15.66
N GLN A 149 -1.36 -5.29 14.50
CA GLN A 149 -1.91 -6.53 13.93
C GLN A 149 -0.81 -7.33 13.22
N SER A 150 -0.93 -8.65 13.29
CA SER A 150 -0.04 -9.59 12.58
C SER A 150 -0.84 -10.78 12.03
N ILE A 151 -0.22 -11.52 11.12
CA ILE A 151 -0.67 -12.81 10.60
C ILE A 151 0.51 -13.78 10.63
N THR A 152 0.28 -15.07 10.89
CA THR A 152 1.37 -16.06 10.84
C THR A 152 1.89 -16.22 9.40
N LEU A 153 3.16 -16.59 9.26
CA LEU A 153 3.76 -16.87 7.96
C LEU A 153 3.04 -18.03 7.25
N ASP A 154 2.59 -19.03 8.00
CA ASP A 154 1.83 -20.18 7.48
C ASP A 154 0.47 -19.74 6.92
N ASP A 155 -0.34 -19.00 7.69
CA ASP A 155 -1.63 -18.48 7.24
C ASP A 155 -1.49 -17.59 6.00
N PHE A 156 -0.40 -16.81 5.94
CA PHE A 156 -0.08 -15.98 4.79
C PHE A 156 0.23 -16.82 3.54
N THR A 157 1.08 -17.83 3.67
CA THR A 157 1.44 -18.69 2.53
C THR A 157 0.30 -19.58 2.06
N GLU A 158 -0.58 -20.03 2.96
CA GLU A 158 -1.80 -20.75 2.62
C GLU A 158 -2.83 -19.83 1.94
N GLY A 159 -2.98 -18.60 2.45
CA GLY A 159 -3.96 -17.63 1.95
C GLY A 159 -3.60 -16.97 0.61
N PHE A 160 -2.33 -17.00 0.21
CA PHE A 160 -1.87 -16.49 -1.09
C PHE A 160 -1.21 -17.60 -1.92
N PRO A 161 -1.99 -18.54 -2.49
CA PRO A 161 -1.42 -19.58 -3.34
C PRO A 161 -0.79 -18.98 -4.60
N GLN A 162 0.10 -19.74 -5.26
CA GLN A 162 0.82 -19.28 -6.46
C GLN A 162 -0.11 -18.81 -7.58
N SER A 163 -1.34 -19.36 -7.62
CA SER A 163 -2.38 -18.95 -8.56
C SER A 163 -2.87 -17.51 -8.35
N PHE A 164 -2.76 -16.94 -7.14
CA PHE A 164 -3.27 -15.62 -6.78
C PHE A 164 -2.79 -14.51 -7.73
N LYS A 165 -1.54 -14.60 -8.21
CA LYS A 165 -0.93 -13.60 -9.11
C LYS A 165 -1.43 -13.67 -10.54
N ILE A 166 -1.77 -14.86 -11.01
CA ILE A 166 -2.26 -15.08 -12.37
C ILE A 166 -3.77 -14.91 -12.45
N MET A 167 -4.44 -14.68 -11.32
CA MET A 167 -5.89 -14.47 -11.28
C MET A 167 -6.26 -13.21 -12.02
N ARG A 168 -7.19 -13.37 -12.96
CA ARG A 168 -7.74 -12.28 -13.76
C ARG A 168 -9.17 -11.94 -13.33
N SER A 169 -9.82 -12.80 -12.55
CA SER A 169 -11.19 -12.61 -12.10
C SER A 169 -11.24 -12.02 -10.69
N THR A 170 -12.01 -10.95 -10.53
CA THR A 170 -12.33 -10.39 -9.21
C THR A 170 -13.00 -11.42 -8.30
N ARG A 171 -13.84 -12.31 -8.85
CA ARG A 171 -14.51 -13.36 -8.06
C ARG A 171 -13.54 -14.46 -7.59
N GLU A 172 -12.54 -14.80 -8.39
CA GLU A 172 -11.52 -15.79 -7.98
C GLU A 172 -10.69 -15.25 -6.81
N ILE A 173 -10.29 -13.97 -6.90
CA ILE A 173 -9.57 -13.28 -5.82
C ILE A 173 -10.44 -13.22 -4.56
N ALA A 174 -11.72 -12.85 -4.70
CA ALA A 174 -12.67 -12.81 -3.58
C ALA A 174 -12.82 -14.16 -2.88
N GLY A 175 -13.04 -15.23 -3.65
CA GLY A 175 -13.19 -16.58 -3.09
C GLY A 175 -11.93 -17.13 -2.40
N ILE A 176 -10.73 -16.63 -2.72
CA ILE A 176 -9.52 -16.91 -1.94
C ILE A 176 -9.53 -16.11 -0.63
N LEU A 177 -9.73 -14.79 -0.73
CA LEU A 177 -9.67 -13.91 0.44
C LEU A 177 -10.78 -14.22 1.47
N GLU A 178 -11.94 -14.72 1.04
CA GLU A 178 -13.00 -15.23 1.93
C GLU A 178 -12.55 -16.43 2.76
N LYS A 179 -11.74 -17.32 2.17
CA LYS A 179 -11.20 -18.50 2.85
C LYS A 179 -10.02 -18.15 3.75
N ALA A 180 -9.38 -17.00 3.52
CA ALA A 180 -8.23 -16.51 4.28
C ALA A 180 -8.50 -15.12 4.89
N PRO A 181 -9.35 -15.02 5.93
CA PRO A 181 -9.80 -13.74 6.47
C PRO A 181 -8.68 -12.86 7.03
N GLU A 182 -7.59 -13.44 7.55
CA GLU A 182 -6.42 -12.66 8.00
C GLU A 182 -5.66 -12.05 6.81
N CYS A 183 -5.55 -12.79 5.70
CA CYS A 183 -5.00 -12.29 4.44
C CYS A 183 -5.84 -11.17 3.85
N LEU A 184 -7.18 -11.29 3.92
CA LEU A 184 -8.10 -10.21 3.54
C LEU A 184 -7.84 -8.93 4.35
N LYS A 185 -7.66 -9.05 5.68
CA LYS A 185 -7.33 -7.90 6.54
C LYS A 185 -6.01 -7.26 6.13
N LEU A 186 -4.98 -8.06 5.83
CA LEU A 186 -3.69 -7.56 5.39
C LEU A 186 -3.80 -6.81 4.05
N VAL A 187 -4.45 -7.41 3.05
CA VAL A 187 -4.65 -6.79 1.74
C VAL A 187 -5.44 -5.50 1.86
N LYS A 188 -6.49 -5.50 2.68
CA LYS A 188 -7.27 -4.30 2.99
C LYS A 188 -6.37 -3.21 3.58
N HIS A 189 -5.61 -3.53 4.61
CA HIS A 189 -4.68 -2.61 5.27
C HIS A 189 -3.67 -2.02 4.28
N LEU A 190 -3.05 -2.87 3.46
CA LEU A 190 -2.09 -2.45 2.44
C LEU A 190 -2.73 -1.56 1.37
N SER A 191 -3.91 -1.93 0.88
CA SER A 191 -4.64 -1.17 -0.14
C SER A 191 -5.04 0.22 0.37
N GLU A 192 -5.60 0.30 1.58
CA GLU A 192 -6.09 1.55 2.18
C GLU A 192 -4.96 2.50 2.58
N ASN A 193 -3.83 1.97 3.07
CA ASN A 193 -2.75 2.81 3.62
C ASN A 193 -1.61 3.07 2.64
N TYR A 194 -1.39 2.19 1.65
CA TYR A 194 -0.21 2.23 0.78
C TYR A 194 -0.55 2.14 -0.71
N GLY A 195 -1.73 1.61 -1.08
CA GLY A 195 -2.12 1.41 -2.48
C GLY A 195 -2.14 2.71 -3.32
N GLY A 196 -2.33 3.86 -2.68
CA GLY A 196 -2.28 5.17 -3.33
C GLY A 196 -0.88 5.76 -3.51
N TYR A 197 0.16 5.20 -2.88
CA TYR A 197 1.53 5.75 -2.94
C TYR A 197 2.26 5.36 -4.21
N LEU A 198 1.86 4.26 -4.85
CA LEU A 198 2.59 3.66 -5.95
C LEU A 198 1.69 3.50 -7.17
N ILE A 199 2.27 3.74 -8.34
CA ILE A 199 1.69 3.28 -9.61
C ILE A 199 2.74 2.52 -10.42
N PRO A 200 2.37 1.45 -11.14
CA PRO A 200 3.30 0.80 -12.05
C PRO A 200 3.75 1.77 -13.16
N ALA A 201 5.05 1.91 -13.37
CA ALA A 201 5.61 2.82 -14.35
C ALA A 201 5.58 2.18 -15.75
N ASN A 202 4.40 2.25 -16.38
CA ASN A 202 4.16 1.74 -17.73
C ASN A 202 4.25 2.85 -18.80
N GLY A 203 4.52 2.47 -20.05
CA GLY A 203 4.52 3.39 -21.19
C GLY A 203 5.47 4.57 -21.00
N LYS A 204 4.92 5.80 -20.97
CA LYS A 204 5.71 7.05 -20.83
C LYS A 204 6.31 7.27 -19.44
N LEU A 205 5.78 6.59 -18.42
CA LEU A 205 6.31 6.67 -17.05
C LEU A 205 7.53 5.79 -16.86
N ARG A 206 7.71 4.78 -17.72
CA ARG A 206 8.83 3.84 -17.68
C ARG A 206 10.13 4.56 -18.02
N ILE A 207 11.14 4.38 -17.19
CA ILE A 207 12.48 4.90 -17.44
C ILE A 207 13.25 3.87 -18.26
N SER A 208 13.67 4.27 -19.45
CA SER A 208 14.48 3.44 -20.35
C SER A 208 15.90 3.22 -19.81
N GLY A 209 16.52 2.12 -20.21
CA GLY A 209 17.91 1.77 -19.87
C GLY A 209 18.01 0.57 -18.94
N PHE A 210 16.99 0.32 -18.12
CA PHE A 210 16.91 -0.92 -17.34
C PHE A 210 16.43 -2.11 -18.19
N PRO A 211 16.86 -3.34 -17.86
CA PRO A 211 16.31 -4.57 -18.44
C PRO A 211 14.79 -4.69 -18.29
N ASP A 212 14.16 -5.49 -19.15
CA ASP A 212 12.72 -5.75 -19.08
C ASP A 212 12.28 -6.51 -17.82
N SER A 213 13.21 -7.21 -17.17
CA SER A 213 13.00 -7.87 -15.87
C SER A 213 12.84 -6.87 -14.72
N VAL A 214 13.36 -5.65 -14.84
CA VAL A 214 13.28 -4.63 -13.78
C VAL A 214 11.90 -3.98 -13.80
N ARG A 215 11.09 -4.32 -12.78
CA ARG A 215 9.80 -3.68 -12.56
C ARG A 215 10.01 -2.29 -11.98
N GLN A 216 9.23 -1.33 -12.46
CA GLN A 216 9.39 0.08 -12.11
C GLN A 216 8.08 0.62 -11.57
N PHE A 217 8.16 1.41 -10.51
CA PHE A 217 7.02 2.05 -9.88
C PHE A 217 7.31 3.52 -9.68
N VAL A 218 6.30 4.36 -9.91
CA VAL A 218 6.33 5.79 -9.57
C VAL A 218 5.76 5.97 -8.17
N VAL A 219 6.44 6.74 -7.34
CA VAL A 219 5.97 7.13 -6.01
C VAL A 219 5.21 8.45 -6.14
N VAL A 220 3.89 8.40 -5.99
CA VAL A 220 2.96 9.50 -6.30
C VAL A 220 2.37 10.18 -5.07
N GLN A 221 2.78 9.82 -3.86
CA GLN A 221 2.41 10.53 -2.64
C GLN A 221 3.66 10.81 -1.82
N ALA A 222 3.69 11.99 -1.19
CA ALA A 222 4.70 12.30 -0.21
C ALA A 222 4.44 11.53 1.09
N PRO A 223 5.49 11.19 1.86
CA PRO A 223 5.33 10.59 3.18
C PRO A 223 4.47 11.45 4.10
N LYS A 224 3.69 10.82 5.00
CA LYS A 224 2.79 11.55 5.92
C LYS A 224 3.54 12.56 6.82
N GLN A 225 4.80 12.30 7.08
CA GLN A 225 5.64 13.13 7.95
C GLN A 225 6.42 14.22 7.21
N SER A 226 6.35 14.30 5.88
CA SER A 226 6.95 15.43 5.17
C SER A 226 6.10 16.66 5.48
N SER A 227 6.60 17.54 6.35
CA SER A 227 5.93 18.80 6.59
C SER A 227 5.86 19.58 5.27
N ASP A 228 4.71 20.21 5.00
CA ASP A 228 4.46 21.17 3.91
C ASP A 228 5.31 22.45 4.10
N ALA A 229 6.56 22.32 4.53
CA ALA A 229 7.54 23.36 4.46
C ALA A 229 7.70 23.68 2.97
N SER A 230 6.89 24.65 2.53
CA SER A 230 6.87 25.25 1.20
C SER A 230 8.30 25.54 0.79
N GLN A 231 8.91 24.60 0.09
CA GLN A 231 10.21 24.82 -0.50
C GLN A 231 9.99 25.89 -1.55
N LYS A 232 10.65 27.03 -1.38
CA LYS A 232 10.72 28.03 -2.43
C LYS A 232 11.19 27.28 -3.68
N PRO A 233 10.46 27.38 -4.81
CA PRO A 233 10.87 26.73 -6.04
C PRO A 233 12.33 27.12 -6.29
N ASN A 234 13.17 26.11 -6.46
CA ASN A 234 14.60 26.32 -6.71
C ASN A 234 14.79 27.39 -7.78
N ASP A 235 15.77 28.27 -7.59
CA ASP A 235 16.26 29.13 -8.66
C ASP A 235 16.46 28.27 -9.92
N GLU A 236 15.86 28.66 -11.05
CA GLU A 236 15.87 27.89 -12.31
C GLU A 236 17.29 27.51 -12.77
N LYS A 237 18.31 28.22 -12.26
CA LYS A 237 19.72 28.01 -12.54
C LYS A 237 20.33 26.78 -11.87
N THR A 238 19.70 26.19 -10.85
CA THR A 238 20.35 25.18 -10.00
C THR A 238 19.76 23.79 -10.05
N GLY A 239 18.47 23.63 -10.33
CA GLY A 239 17.79 22.34 -10.59
C GLY A 239 17.86 21.32 -9.43
N PRO A 240 16.92 20.36 -9.39
CA PRO A 240 17.01 19.27 -8.41
C PRO A 240 18.16 18.33 -8.74
N MET A 241 18.73 17.70 -7.71
CA MET A 241 19.69 16.62 -7.85
C MET A 241 18.98 15.27 -7.84
N VAL A 242 19.47 14.34 -8.66
CA VAL A 242 18.99 12.96 -8.70
C VAL A 242 19.99 12.10 -7.97
N LEU A 243 19.52 11.41 -6.94
CA LEU A 243 20.31 10.48 -6.15
C LEU A 243 19.62 9.12 -6.10
N PHE A 244 20.42 8.08 -5.92
CA PHE A 244 19.97 6.71 -5.84
C PHE A 244 20.26 6.13 -4.46
N HIS A 245 19.36 5.28 -3.97
CA HIS A 245 19.52 4.56 -2.71
C HIS A 245 19.15 3.10 -2.91
N GLY A 246 20.06 2.19 -2.61
CA GLY A 246 19.82 0.75 -2.68
C GLY A 246 19.49 0.21 -1.29
N THR A 247 18.43 -0.59 -1.18
CA THR A 247 18.02 -1.18 0.10
C THR A 247 17.26 -2.49 -0.10
N SER A 248 16.89 -3.14 1.01
CA SER A 248 16.04 -4.32 1.00
C SER A 248 14.59 -3.95 0.71
N LEU A 249 13.87 -4.83 0.02
CA LEU A 249 12.44 -4.67 -0.21
C LEU A 249 11.64 -4.55 1.10
N ALA A 250 12.12 -5.19 2.17
CA ALA A 250 11.54 -5.13 3.52
C ALA A 250 11.25 -3.70 4.02
N TYR A 251 12.08 -2.74 3.64
CA TYR A 251 11.96 -1.36 4.13
C TYR A 251 10.97 -0.50 3.34
N LEU A 252 10.46 -0.98 2.21
CA LEU A 252 9.59 -0.18 1.33
C LEU A 252 8.36 0.39 2.04
N PRO A 253 7.56 -0.38 2.82
CA PRO A 253 6.38 0.18 3.49
C PRO A 253 6.72 1.32 4.44
N SER A 254 7.80 1.18 5.23
CA SER A 254 8.27 2.24 6.13
C SER A 254 8.69 3.48 5.34
N ILE A 255 9.44 3.29 4.24
CA ILE A 255 9.90 4.40 3.38
C ILE A 255 8.73 5.14 2.74
N LEU A 256 7.69 4.44 2.29
CA LEU A 256 6.50 5.10 1.73
C LEU A 256 5.77 5.92 2.79
N LEU A 257 5.63 5.38 4.01
CA LEU A 257 4.87 6.05 5.08
C LEU A 257 5.61 7.23 5.69
N ASN A 258 6.86 7.02 6.05
CA ASN A 258 7.65 7.94 6.87
C ASN A 258 8.73 8.68 6.07
N GLY A 259 9.01 8.24 4.84
CA GLY A 259 10.13 8.74 4.06
C GLY A 259 11.42 8.01 4.40
N LEU A 260 12.53 8.56 3.92
CA LEU A 260 13.85 8.01 4.21
C LEU A 260 14.26 8.44 5.62
N GLU A 261 14.30 7.46 6.53
CA GLU A 261 14.74 7.67 7.91
C GLU A 261 16.25 7.45 8.02
N ALA A 262 16.92 8.48 8.50
CA ALA A 262 18.34 8.45 8.77
C ALA A 262 18.57 7.71 10.09
N LYS A 263 19.17 6.51 10.06
CA LYS A 263 19.62 5.82 11.27
C LYS A 263 21.05 6.28 11.55
N SER A 264 21.24 6.97 12.66
CA SER A 264 22.56 7.39 13.13
C SER A 264 23.38 6.16 13.46
N GLU A 265 24.28 5.77 12.57
CA GLU A 265 25.32 4.79 12.83
C GLU A 265 26.66 5.51 12.86
N GLU A 266 27.41 5.35 13.95
CA GLU A 266 28.77 5.86 14.03
C GLU A 266 29.71 4.89 13.30
N LEU A 267 30.18 5.30 12.13
CA LEU A 267 31.16 4.58 11.32
C LEU A 267 32.45 5.39 11.31
N TYR A 268 33.54 4.81 11.82
CA TYR A 268 34.86 5.45 11.84
C TYR A 268 34.90 6.84 12.51
N GLY A 269 34.09 7.07 13.54
CA GLY A 269 33.98 8.36 14.24
C GLY A 269 33.18 9.42 13.49
N LYS A 270 32.54 9.07 12.37
CA LYS A 270 31.55 9.90 11.68
C LYS A 270 30.17 9.30 11.91
N VAL A 271 29.21 10.15 12.28
CA VAL A 271 27.80 9.76 12.32
C VAL A 271 27.28 9.76 10.88
N SER A 272 27.31 8.60 10.23
CA SER A 272 26.64 8.42 8.95
C SER A 272 25.17 8.14 9.22
N THR A 273 24.31 8.84 8.50
CA THR A 273 22.88 8.74 8.71
C THR A 273 22.15 8.11 7.54
N PHE A 274 22.68 8.26 6.31
CA PHE A 274 22.02 7.76 5.11
C PHE A 274 22.97 7.73 3.89
N PHE A 275 23.07 6.59 3.20
CA PHE A 275 23.93 6.40 2.03
C PHE A 275 23.15 6.55 0.72
N MET A 276 23.63 7.41 -0.17
CA MET A 276 23.09 7.57 -1.53
C MET A 276 24.21 7.73 -2.54
N ALA A 277 23.93 7.61 -3.84
CA ALA A 277 24.91 7.90 -4.87
C ALA A 277 24.28 8.62 -6.06
N GLU A 278 25.05 9.45 -6.76
CA GLU A 278 24.62 9.93 -8.08
C GLU A 278 24.60 8.77 -9.08
N GLU A 279 25.61 7.89 -9.06
CA GLU A 279 25.69 6.75 -9.96
C GLU A 279 24.78 5.60 -9.46
N PRO A 280 23.78 5.15 -10.24
CA PRO A 280 22.89 4.05 -9.85
C PRO A 280 23.64 2.78 -9.48
N ALA A 281 24.73 2.49 -10.20
CA ALA A 281 25.54 1.31 -9.97
C ALA A 281 26.14 1.28 -8.55
N SER A 282 26.58 2.43 -8.02
CA SER A 282 27.12 2.49 -6.65
C SER A 282 26.06 2.10 -5.61
N SER A 283 24.81 2.51 -5.80
CA SER A 283 23.69 2.11 -4.94
C SER A 283 23.25 0.66 -5.15
N TYR A 284 23.42 0.12 -6.36
CA TYR A 284 23.07 -1.26 -6.71
C TYR A 284 23.81 -2.31 -5.88
N HIS A 285 25.04 -2.00 -5.46
CA HIS A 285 25.83 -2.90 -4.61
C HIS A 285 25.12 -3.18 -3.27
N TYR A 286 24.52 -2.15 -2.66
CA TYR A 286 23.77 -2.29 -1.41
C TYR A 286 22.45 -3.06 -1.57
N VAL A 287 21.93 -3.15 -2.79
CA VAL A 287 20.74 -3.94 -3.11
C VAL A 287 21.08 -5.43 -3.02
N GLY A 288 22.17 -5.87 -3.66
CA GLY A 288 22.59 -7.28 -3.66
C GLY A 288 22.94 -7.82 -2.28
N HIS A 289 23.58 -7.00 -1.43
CA HIS A 289 23.93 -7.41 -0.05
C HIS A 289 22.76 -7.46 0.93
N ARG A 290 21.62 -6.87 0.56
CA ARG A 290 20.41 -6.79 1.40
C ARG A 290 19.21 -7.48 0.77
N ALA A 291 19.44 -8.20 -0.34
CA ALA A 291 18.50 -9.17 -0.86
C ALA A 291 18.34 -10.26 0.20
N ILE A 292 17.09 -10.62 0.46
CA ILE A 292 16.77 -11.64 1.43
C ILE A 292 16.45 -12.89 0.65
N ASP A 293 17.05 -14.02 1.05
CA ASP A 293 16.66 -15.37 0.62
C ASP A 293 15.23 -15.62 1.08
N SER A 294 14.27 -15.06 0.37
CA SER A 294 12.87 -15.28 0.66
C SER A 294 12.52 -16.64 0.08
N MET A 295 12.33 -17.62 0.97
CA MET A 295 11.75 -18.93 0.63
C MET A 295 10.30 -18.84 0.12
N TRP A 296 9.77 -17.65 -0.19
CA TRP A 296 8.57 -17.51 -0.99
C TRP A 296 8.84 -18.05 -2.41
N LYS A 297 8.81 -19.38 -2.55
CA LYS A 297 9.01 -20.15 -3.79
C LYS A 297 8.02 -19.79 -4.90
N GLN A 298 7.04 -18.95 -4.60
CA GLN A 298 5.93 -18.63 -5.48
C GLN A 298 6.14 -17.29 -6.22
N ASP A 299 7.33 -16.67 -6.09
CA ASP A 299 7.71 -15.37 -6.67
C ASP A 299 8.90 -15.42 -7.66
N LEU A 300 8.82 -14.58 -8.70
CA LEU A 300 9.96 -14.06 -9.49
C LEU A 300 10.86 -13.11 -8.67
N ASN A 301 10.44 -12.82 -7.43
CA ASN A 301 11.02 -11.86 -6.48
C ASN A 301 11.59 -12.54 -5.23
N SER A 302 11.75 -13.87 -5.25
CA SER A 302 12.29 -14.66 -4.14
C SER A 302 13.65 -14.12 -3.66
N TYR A 303 14.34 -13.40 -4.53
CA TYR A 303 15.52 -12.61 -4.23
C TYR A 303 15.43 -11.29 -5.00
N CYS A 304 14.99 -10.23 -4.33
CA CYS A 304 15.04 -8.90 -4.93
C CYS A 304 15.37 -7.85 -3.88
N GLY A 305 16.08 -6.83 -4.32
CA GLY A 305 16.19 -5.59 -3.58
C GLY A 305 15.55 -4.44 -4.35
N ILE A 306 15.61 -3.26 -3.76
CA ILE A 306 14.99 -2.07 -4.30
C ILE A 306 16.03 -0.96 -4.47
N LEU A 307 16.06 -0.39 -5.67
CA LEU A 307 16.78 0.84 -5.96
C LEU A 307 15.77 1.98 -6.02
N LEU A 308 15.96 2.98 -5.18
CA LEU A 308 15.11 4.16 -5.12
C LEU A 308 15.81 5.30 -5.86
N ALA A 309 15.14 5.91 -6.83
CA ALA A 309 15.57 7.22 -7.34
C ALA A 309 14.84 8.32 -6.59
N CYS A 310 15.65 9.22 -6.04
CA CYS A 310 15.20 10.28 -5.18
C CYS A 310 15.55 11.64 -5.77
N GLU A 311 14.65 12.58 -5.55
CA GLU A 311 14.83 13.98 -5.84
C GLU A 311 15.31 14.68 -4.57
N LEU A 312 16.46 15.34 -4.67
CA LEU A 312 16.92 16.26 -3.65
C LEU A 312 16.83 17.69 -4.20
N PRO A 313 16.09 18.59 -3.53
CA PRO A 313 15.85 19.93 -4.03
C PRO A 313 17.09 20.80 -3.99
N GLN A 314 17.99 20.62 -3.02
CA GLN A 314 19.15 21.49 -2.88
C GLN A 314 20.31 21.05 -3.78
N LYS A 315 21.11 22.03 -4.20
CA LYS A 315 22.45 21.76 -4.73
C LYS A 315 23.30 21.09 -3.65
N ARG A 316 24.27 20.32 -4.13
CA ARG A 316 25.34 19.76 -3.32
C ARG A 316 25.92 20.82 -2.37
N LYS A 317 25.86 20.56 -1.06
CA LYS A 317 26.62 21.36 -0.09
C LYS A 317 28.11 21.02 -0.25
N PRO A 318 29.02 22.00 -0.20
CA PRO A 318 30.47 21.75 -0.32
C PRO A 318 31.00 20.76 0.72
N GLU A 319 30.30 20.66 1.85
CA GLU A 319 30.65 19.85 3.03
C GLU A 319 30.20 18.38 2.92
N TRP A 320 29.55 17.97 1.82
CA TRP A 320 29.27 16.56 1.59
C TRP A 320 30.55 15.84 1.14
N ASP A 321 31.23 15.28 2.14
CA ASP A 321 32.37 14.38 2.00
C ASP A 321 31.99 13.17 1.15
N TYR A 322 32.71 12.96 0.04
CA TYR A 322 32.78 11.63 -0.55
C TYR A 322 33.68 10.78 0.34
N GLU A 323 33.20 9.64 0.78
CA GLU A 323 34.10 8.67 1.39
C GLU A 323 34.87 7.92 0.31
N THR A 324 36.20 8.02 0.39
CA THR A 324 37.09 6.94 0.00
C THR A 324 36.94 5.82 1.02
N HIS A 325 35.89 5.01 0.91
CA HIS A 325 35.81 3.78 1.71
C HIS A 325 37.09 2.97 1.46
N PRO A 326 37.80 2.50 2.50
CA PRO A 326 39.02 1.71 2.35
C PRO A 326 38.74 0.26 1.92
N ASP A 327 37.51 -0.07 1.52
CA ASP A 327 37.18 -1.35 0.89
C ASP A 327 37.93 -1.43 -0.44
N GLY A 328 39.13 -2.02 -0.36
CA GLY A 328 40.10 -2.20 -1.44
C GLY A 328 39.60 -3.04 -2.63
N GLU A 329 38.31 -3.37 -2.66
CA GLU A 329 37.65 -4.08 -3.75
C GLU A 329 36.93 -3.16 -4.74
N VAL A 330 36.68 -1.90 -4.41
CA VAL A 330 36.22 -0.91 -5.42
C VAL A 330 37.44 -0.44 -6.23
N LYS A 331 38.03 -1.35 -7.01
CA LYS A 331 39.07 -1.02 -7.97
C LYS A 331 38.51 -0.02 -8.98
N ILE A 332 38.97 1.23 -8.85
CA ILE A 332 39.32 2.16 -9.93
C ILE A 332 38.17 2.54 -10.88
N GLY A 333 37.64 3.77 -10.74
CA GLY A 333 37.05 4.54 -11.85
C GLY A 333 35.59 4.99 -11.73
N ARG A 334 34.88 4.74 -10.61
CA ARG A 334 33.48 5.14 -10.44
C ARG A 334 33.27 6.26 -9.41
N PRO A 335 32.25 7.11 -9.56
CA PRO A 335 31.91 8.12 -8.56
C PRO A 335 31.57 7.45 -7.22
N GLN A 336 32.20 7.93 -6.15
CA GLN A 336 31.98 7.44 -4.79
C GLN A 336 30.56 7.75 -4.31
N PRO A 337 29.97 6.92 -3.43
CA PRO A 337 28.72 7.25 -2.77
C PRO A 337 28.84 8.58 -2.01
N ILE A 338 27.74 9.33 -2.01
CA ILE A 338 27.58 10.57 -1.27
C ILE A 338 26.96 10.22 0.08
N ASN A 339 27.66 10.57 1.16
CA ASN A 339 27.07 10.58 2.48
C ASN A 339 26.18 11.81 2.62
N ILE A 340 24.89 11.60 2.87
CA ILE A 340 23.99 12.68 3.26
C ILE A 340 23.95 12.70 4.79
N PHE A 341 24.53 13.75 5.37
CA PHE A 341 24.63 13.91 6.82
C PHE A 341 23.37 14.60 7.37
N GLY A 342 22.69 13.90 8.28
CA GLY A 342 21.74 14.46 9.24
C GLY A 342 20.26 14.17 8.94
N PRO A 343 19.45 13.91 9.99
CA PRO A 343 18.00 13.70 9.86
C PRO A 343 17.24 14.94 9.36
N GLU A 344 17.84 16.14 9.49
CA GLU A 344 17.25 17.37 8.96
C GLU A 344 17.30 17.46 7.43
N ASP A 345 18.24 16.76 6.78
CA ASP A 345 18.38 16.76 5.34
C ASP A 345 17.53 15.65 4.69
N THR A 346 17.25 14.54 5.39
CA THR A 346 16.46 13.43 4.81
C THR A 346 14.98 13.76 4.61
N ARG A 347 14.40 14.64 5.42
CA ARG A 347 13.02 15.14 5.23
C ARG A 347 12.81 15.88 3.90
N PHE A 348 13.89 16.34 3.26
CA PHE A 348 13.83 17.02 1.97
C PHE A 348 14.01 16.07 0.78
N ILE A 349 14.37 14.82 1.03
CA ILE A 349 14.56 13.81 -0.01
C ILE A 349 13.19 13.23 -0.38
N LYS A 350 12.78 13.41 -1.63
CA LYS A 350 11.55 12.82 -2.15
C LYS A 350 11.89 11.57 -2.94
N VAL A 351 11.39 10.41 -2.52
CA VAL A 351 11.44 9.21 -3.36
C VAL A 351 10.45 9.42 -4.51
N ARG A 352 10.91 9.26 -5.75
CA ARG A 352 10.08 9.47 -6.95
C ARG A 352 9.86 8.19 -7.74
N TYR A 353 10.84 7.29 -7.71
CA TYR A 353 10.77 5.99 -8.37
C TYR A 353 11.34 4.88 -7.49
N ALA A 354 10.75 3.70 -7.65
CA ALA A 354 11.22 2.44 -7.09
C ALA A 354 11.47 1.44 -8.24
N PHE A 355 12.70 0.93 -8.33
CA PHE A 355 13.12 -0.11 -9.28
C PHE A 355 13.31 -1.41 -8.49
N ILE A 356 12.57 -2.45 -8.86
CA ILE A 356 12.67 -3.77 -8.24
C ILE A 356 13.66 -4.59 -9.04
N LEU A 357 14.76 -4.94 -8.39
CA LEU A 357 15.91 -5.55 -9.02
C LEU A 357 15.94 -7.03 -8.61
N PRO A 358 15.69 -7.96 -9.56
CA PRO A 358 15.84 -9.38 -9.27
C PRO A 358 17.31 -9.75 -9.07
N ASP A 359 17.57 -10.81 -8.33
CA ASP A 359 18.91 -11.23 -7.90
C ASP A 359 19.80 -11.80 -9.00
N ASP A 360 19.21 -12.32 -10.08
CA ASP A 360 19.96 -12.66 -11.30
C ASP A 360 20.68 -11.43 -11.88
N VAL A 361 20.14 -10.23 -11.64
CA VAL A 361 20.72 -8.96 -12.07
C VAL A 361 21.91 -8.52 -11.20
N SER A 362 22.25 -9.25 -10.12
CA SER A 362 23.49 -9.01 -9.36
C SER A 362 24.74 -9.26 -10.20
N SER A 363 24.68 -10.27 -11.09
CA SER A 363 25.71 -10.54 -12.10
C SER A 363 25.73 -9.52 -13.25
N ASP A 364 24.60 -8.84 -13.46
CA ASP A 364 24.39 -7.78 -14.44
C ASP A 364 24.65 -6.36 -13.87
N TYR A 365 25.40 -6.25 -12.78
CA TYR A 365 25.93 -4.98 -12.29
C TYR A 365 26.54 -4.05 -13.39
N PRO A 366 27.15 -4.56 -14.49
CA PRO A 366 27.58 -3.73 -15.62
C PRO A 366 26.44 -3.14 -16.47
N LEU A 367 25.20 -3.64 -16.36
CA LEU A 367 24.03 -3.20 -17.11
C LEU A 367 23.23 -2.09 -16.40
N ALA A 368 23.61 -1.71 -15.17
CA ALA A 368 23.05 -0.55 -14.52
C ALA A 368 23.24 0.68 -15.44
N PRO A 369 22.18 1.42 -15.79
CA PRO A 369 22.32 2.50 -16.75
C PRO A 369 23.16 3.62 -16.12
N THR A 370 24.09 4.17 -16.90
CA THR A 370 25.02 5.19 -16.37
C THR A 370 24.29 6.45 -15.90
N LEU A 371 24.88 7.19 -14.97
CA LEU A 371 24.38 8.51 -14.56
C LEU A 371 24.11 9.43 -15.76
N SER A 372 24.98 9.41 -16.78
CA SER A 372 24.83 10.24 -17.98
C SER A 372 23.55 9.94 -18.77
N THR A 373 23.12 8.68 -18.76
CA THR A 373 21.85 8.22 -19.36
C THR A 373 20.67 8.53 -18.44
N MET A 374 20.81 8.25 -17.14
CA MET A 374 19.71 8.28 -16.19
C MET A 374 19.31 9.68 -15.75
N LYS A 375 20.28 10.56 -15.50
CA LYS A 375 20.03 11.90 -14.96
C LYS A 375 19.09 12.72 -15.87
N PRO A 376 19.30 12.82 -17.19
CA PRO A 376 18.37 13.54 -18.07
C PRO A 376 16.96 12.94 -18.06
N LEU A 377 16.83 11.61 -18.03
CA LEU A 377 15.55 10.91 -18.01
C LEU A 377 14.79 11.16 -16.71
N MET A 378 15.46 11.06 -15.55
CA MET A 378 14.87 11.34 -14.24
C MET A 378 14.46 12.80 -14.09
N LEU A 379 15.34 13.74 -14.47
CA LEU A 379 15.01 15.16 -14.42
C LEU A 379 13.82 15.51 -15.31
N LYS A 380 13.70 14.86 -16.47
CA LYS A 380 12.51 15.00 -17.34
C LYS A 380 11.28 14.40 -16.68
N ALA A 381 11.39 13.23 -16.06
CA ALA A 381 10.29 12.55 -15.37
C ALA A 381 9.80 13.37 -14.17
N PHE A 382 10.70 13.92 -13.35
CA PHE A 382 10.37 14.73 -12.16
C PHE A 382 9.62 16.02 -12.50
N LYS A 383 9.78 16.54 -13.73
CA LYS A 383 9.01 17.69 -14.24
C LYS A 383 7.61 17.33 -14.74
N SER A 384 7.23 16.05 -14.73
CA SER A 384 5.90 15.65 -15.18
C SER A 384 4.82 16.07 -14.17
N LYS A 385 3.60 16.31 -14.66
CA LYS A 385 2.47 16.79 -13.86
C LYS A 385 2.19 15.92 -12.62
N ILE A 386 2.46 14.61 -12.73
CA ILE A 386 2.22 13.66 -11.64
C ILE A 386 2.99 14.01 -10.36
N PHE A 387 4.14 14.70 -10.49
CA PHE A 387 4.95 15.12 -9.34
C PHE A 387 4.77 16.59 -8.97
N GLN A 388 4.01 17.36 -9.76
CA GLN A 388 3.69 18.76 -9.49
C GLN A 388 2.44 18.91 -8.62
N GLU A 389 1.59 17.88 -8.62
CA GLU A 389 0.37 17.81 -7.80
C GLU A 389 0.62 17.23 -6.39
N ILE A 390 1.89 16.86 -6.09
CA ILE A 390 2.38 16.33 -4.80
C ILE A 390 3.30 17.35 -4.15
#